data_AF-A0A9E4J872-F1
#
_entry.id   AF-A0A9E4J872-F1
#
_cell.length_a   1.000
_cell.length_b   1.000
_cell.length_c   1.000
_cell.angle_alpha   90.00
_cell.angle_beta   90.00
_cell.angle_gamma   90.00
#
_symmetry.space_group_name_H-M   'P 1'
#
loop_
_entity.id
_entity.type
_entity.pdbx_description
1 polymer ?
#
loop_
_entity_poly.entity_id
_entity_poly.type
_entity_poly.pdbx_seq_one_letter_code
_entity_poly.pdbx_strand_id
1 'polypeptide(L)'
;MRKGIRISFKETPLRYGAVALVALLVGGVAQAEDSAPVLGKSGDIYKVTVGTYSELFADGTEASADAEVLRLEARRASGTVEHHLVPGSEADDSDKTPSLSFDASTGQLYVVWSSNNDSTLTRINLASFDGTEWADTIEVSGNIYSNKSAPRLAVTHDRFELAKGSSGESSKRTVLHVVWSEHTADGEKVMYAPVVLIDGELASTWRRVHRLNDYVSQDLMDEPFGGQIPASLLKAPTVDTASEANAVVIGFADSASGALVQLELSTPATELSELAGSLADHLESTNLCQRLEDEEPDAITTVAEAARVHIVVFGRRIRSRVLAPLAQDVENVLVERAADLCDEGGLTSVSSAARVHIVVFGARSQAGDLLEETPTGDSHVLLAAAQPVGNDYVQHLARLQVKFERPAPTIGSGQPTIFVSPEGTGAVVAWENGSAMTYVETDPATGAWSESFSLQVGDDLSSSEAYSILRDRARSLE
;
A
#
# COMPACT_ATOMS: atom_id res chain seq x y z
N MET A 1 16.91 47.83 -63.66
CA MET A 1 18.19 47.16 -63.99
C MET A 1 18.37 45.97 -63.03
N ARG A 2 18.85 44.82 -63.53
CA ARG A 2 18.81 43.43 -62.97
C ARG A 2 17.44 42.75 -63.21
N LYS A 3 17.19 41.92 -64.24
CA LYS A 3 17.74 40.58 -64.63
C LYS A 3 17.95 39.69 -63.41
N GLY A 4 17.48 38.45 -63.27
CA GLY A 4 16.80 37.41 -64.06
C GLY A 4 16.51 36.27 -63.05
N ILE A 5 15.70 35.25 -63.31
CA ILE A 5 16.09 33.98 -63.94
C ILE A 5 14.81 33.13 -63.98
N ARG A 6 14.51 32.54 -65.14
CA ARG A 6 13.49 31.50 -65.33
C ARG A 6 14.11 30.14 -65.01
N ILE A 7 13.40 29.31 -64.25
CA ILE A 7 13.66 27.87 -64.20
C ILE A 7 12.37 27.17 -64.64
N SER A 8 12.48 26.40 -65.72
CA SER A 8 11.42 25.55 -66.27
C SER A 8 11.72 24.12 -65.87
N PHE A 9 10.76 23.45 -65.23
CA PHE A 9 10.81 22.01 -65.00
C PHE A 9 9.90 21.32 -66.01
N LYS A 10 10.47 20.33 -66.70
CA LYS A 10 9.77 19.40 -67.59
C LYS A 10 8.95 18.42 -66.76
N GLU A 11 7.66 18.30 -67.07
CA GLU A 11 6.81 17.25 -66.55
C GLU A 11 7.19 15.89 -67.16
N THR A 12 7.28 14.87 -66.33
CA THR A 12 7.42 13.46 -66.74
C THR A 12 6.18 12.74 -66.21
N PRO A 13 5.48 11.90 -67.00
CA PRO A 13 4.26 11.24 -66.54
C PRO A 13 4.61 10.10 -65.57
N LEU A 14 4.24 10.26 -64.29
CA LEU A 14 4.26 9.18 -63.31
C LEU A 14 3.11 8.20 -63.61
N ARG A 15 3.47 6.94 -63.85
CA ARG A 15 2.55 5.81 -63.90
C ARG A 15 2.06 5.52 -62.47
N TYR A 16 0.75 5.62 -62.23
CA TYR A 16 0.13 5.17 -60.99
C TYR A 16 0.17 3.64 -60.91
N GLY A 17 1.11 3.11 -60.12
CA GLY A 17 1.04 1.76 -59.59
C GLY A 17 0.27 1.80 -58.27
N ALA A 18 -0.92 1.20 -58.25
CA ALA A 18 -1.69 1.02 -57.03
C ALA A 18 -0.98 -0.02 -56.15
N VAL A 19 -0.29 0.43 -55.09
CA VAL A 19 0.20 -0.42 -54.00
C VAL A 19 -0.90 -0.46 -52.96
N ALA A 20 -1.60 -1.59 -52.88
CA ALA A 20 -2.52 -1.88 -51.79
C ALA A 20 -1.70 -2.20 -50.53
N LEU A 21 -1.63 -1.23 -49.62
CA LEU A 21 -1.06 -1.39 -48.29
C LEU A 21 -2.10 -2.11 -47.41
N VAL A 22 -1.98 -3.43 -47.27
CA VAL A 22 -2.73 -4.21 -46.29
C VAL A 22 -2.07 -3.99 -44.93
N ALA A 23 -2.64 -3.07 -44.15
CA ALA A 23 -2.29 -2.89 -42.74
C ALA A 23 -2.84 -4.09 -41.95
N LEU A 24 -1.98 -5.06 -41.66
CA LEU A 24 -2.22 -6.05 -40.62
C LEU A 24 -2.24 -5.32 -39.28
N LEU A 25 -3.45 -5.01 -38.80
CA LEU A 25 -3.72 -4.74 -37.40
C LEU A 25 -3.48 -6.04 -36.63
N VAL A 26 -2.21 -6.29 -36.27
CA VAL A 26 -1.91 -7.25 -35.21
C VAL A 26 -2.31 -6.55 -33.92
N GLY A 27 -3.58 -6.70 -33.55
CA GLY A 27 -4.02 -6.39 -32.20
C GLY A 27 -3.24 -7.30 -31.27
N GLY A 28 -2.25 -6.75 -30.57
CA GLY A 28 -1.57 -7.45 -29.49
C GLY A 28 -2.63 -7.78 -28.45
N VAL A 29 -2.92 -9.08 -28.30
CA VAL A 29 -3.72 -9.55 -27.19
C VAL A 29 -2.89 -9.24 -25.95
N ALA A 30 -3.35 -8.31 -25.11
CA ALA A 30 -2.71 -8.04 -23.83
C ALA A 30 -2.79 -9.32 -23.00
N GLN A 31 -1.71 -10.10 -22.96
CA GLN A 31 -1.64 -11.27 -22.10
C GLN A 31 -1.67 -10.79 -20.65
N ALA A 32 -2.52 -11.42 -19.82
CA ALA A 32 -2.49 -11.19 -18.38
C ALA A 32 -1.09 -11.52 -17.87
N GLU A 33 -0.49 -10.59 -17.13
CA GLU A 33 0.90 -10.72 -16.66
C GLU A 33 0.99 -11.73 -15.51
N ASP A 34 1.94 -12.64 -15.61
CA ASP A 34 2.32 -13.53 -14.52
C ASP A 34 2.85 -12.74 -13.32
N SER A 35 2.72 -13.31 -12.13
CA SER A 35 3.38 -12.75 -10.94
C SER A 35 4.91 -12.89 -11.04
N ALA A 36 5.63 -11.95 -10.41
CA ALA A 36 7.05 -12.11 -10.17
C ALA A 36 7.29 -13.32 -9.23
N PRO A 37 8.29 -14.17 -9.50
CA PRO A 37 8.59 -15.30 -8.65
C PRO A 37 9.05 -14.83 -7.26
N VAL A 38 8.64 -15.56 -6.22
CA VAL A 38 9.05 -15.29 -4.84
C VAL A 38 9.83 -16.48 -4.27
N LEU A 39 10.88 -16.16 -3.51
CA LEU A 39 11.71 -17.16 -2.84
C LEU A 39 11.04 -17.57 -1.52
N GLY A 40 10.73 -18.86 -1.42
CA GLY A 40 10.21 -19.52 -0.26
C GLY A 40 11.28 -19.92 0.76
N LYS A 41 10.83 -20.67 1.78
CA LYS A 41 11.72 -21.32 2.73
C LYS A 41 12.57 -22.38 2.03
N SER A 42 13.79 -22.58 2.52
CA SER A 42 14.68 -23.67 2.07
C SER A 42 15.09 -23.64 0.59
N GLY A 43 14.88 -22.53 -0.13
CA GLY A 43 15.22 -22.41 -1.54
C GLY A 43 14.10 -22.79 -2.52
N ASP A 44 12.88 -22.97 -2.02
CA ASP A 44 11.70 -23.15 -2.87
C ASP A 44 11.41 -21.87 -3.67
N ILE A 45 10.93 -21.99 -4.90
CA ILE A 45 10.51 -20.85 -5.74
C ILE A 45 9.04 -21.00 -6.06
N TYR A 46 8.26 -19.96 -5.78
CA TYR A 46 6.84 -19.90 -6.07
C TYR A 46 6.55 -18.90 -7.18
N LYS A 47 5.67 -19.25 -8.10
CA LYS A 47 5.19 -18.36 -9.16
C LYS A 47 3.72 -18.64 -9.45
N VAL A 48 2.92 -17.60 -9.58
CA VAL A 48 1.54 -17.68 -10.07
C VAL A 48 1.50 -17.25 -11.52
N THR A 49 0.91 -18.09 -12.35
CA THR A 49 0.70 -17.88 -13.78
C THR A 49 -0.78 -17.83 -14.08
N VAL A 50 -1.16 -16.95 -15.01
CA VAL A 50 -2.53 -16.80 -15.54
C VAL A 50 -2.62 -17.53 -16.88
N GLY A 51 -3.73 -18.22 -17.14
CA GLY A 51 -3.95 -18.89 -18.42
C GLY A 51 -5.24 -19.69 -18.42
N THR A 52 -5.58 -20.31 -19.55
CA THR A 52 -6.75 -21.19 -19.57
C THR A 52 -6.48 -22.47 -18.78
N TYR A 53 -7.52 -23.04 -18.18
CA TYR A 53 -7.40 -24.25 -17.38
C TYR A 53 -6.76 -25.40 -18.16
N SER A 54 -7.15 -25.61 -19.42
CA SER A 54 -6.57 -26.68 -20.26
C SER A 54 -5.11 -26.45 -20.64
N GLU A 55 -4.63 -25.21 -20.72
CA GLU A 55 -3.22 -24.89 -20.93
C GLU A 55 -2.38 -25.13 -19.68
N LEU A 56 -2.94 -24.84 -18.50
CA LEU A 56 -2.23 -24.90 -17.23
C LEU A 56 -2.31 -26.28 -16.54
N PHE A 57 -3.37 -27.05 -16.80
CA PHE A 57 -3.71 -28.33 -16.18
C PHE A 57 -4.22 -29.34 -17.22
N ALA A 58 -3.33 -29.85 -18.08
CA ALA A 58 -3.70 -30.70 -19.22
C ALA A 58 -4.54 -31.95 -18.89
N ASP A 59 -4.38 -32.52 -17.68
CA ASP A 59 -5.08 -33.73 -17.22
C ASP A 59 -6.14 -33.45 -16.14
N GLY A 60 -6.39 -32.18 -15.82
CA GLY A 60 -7.29 -31.76 -14.75
C GLY A 60 -8.78 -31.76 -15.15
N THR A 61 -9.67 -31.77 -14.15
CA THR A 61 -11.14 -31.72 -14.34
C THR A 61 -11.86 -30.77 -13.37
N GLU A 62 -11.10 -29.99 -12.62
CA GLU A 62 -11.58 -29.12 -11.55
C GLU A 62 -12.33 -27.88 -12.06
N ALA A 63 -12.08 -27.44 -13.29
CA ALA A 63 -12.76 -26.31 -13.94
C ALA A 63 -13.07 -26.59 -15.43
N SER A 64 -13.80 -25.69 -16.10
CA SER A 64 -13.99 -25.76 -17.55
C SER A 64 -12.66 -25.56 -18.28
N ALA A 65 -12.46 -26.25 -19.41
CA ALA A 65 -11.19 -26.23 -20.14
C ALA A 65 -10.77 -24.81 -20.62
N ASP A 66 -11.75 -23.94 -20.84
CA ASP A 66 -11.64 -22.57 -21.32
C ASP A 66 -11.72 -21.51 -20.21
N ALA A 67 -11.98 -21.88 -18.94
CA ALA A 67 -11.90 -20.94 -17.82
C ALA A 67 -10.49 -20.35 -17.72
N GLU A 68 -10.40 -19.05 -17.52
CA GLU A 68 -9.15 -18.36 -17.18
C GLU A 68 -8.90 -18.56 -15.68
N VAL A 69 -7.83 -19.29 -15.33
CA VAL A 69 -7.53 -19.67 -13.95
C VAL A 69 -6.14 -19.21 -13.54
N LEU A 70 -5.88 -19.26 -12.23
CA LEU A 70 -4.55 -19.03 -11.67
C LEU A 70 -3.92 -20.35 -11.23
N ARG A 71 -2.69 -20.60 -11.67
CA ARG A 71 -1.88 -21.74 -11.21
C ARG A 71 -0.70 -21.25 -10.40
N LEU A 72 -0.58 -21.75 -9.17
CA LEU A 72 0.65 -21.70 -8.40
C LEU A 72 1.58 -22.83 -8.84
N GLU A 73 2.74 -22.49 -9.39
CA GLU A 73 3.88 -23.38 -9.54
C GLU A 73 4.78 -23.28 -8.30
N ALA A 74 5.00 -24.40 -7.61
CA ALA A 74 5.93 -24.52 -6.51
C ALA A 74 7.12 -25.40 -6.95
N ARG A 75 8.27 -24.77 -7.19
CA ARG A 75 9.52 -25.47 -7.49
C ARG A 75 10.30 -25.66 -6.20
N ARG A 76 10.29 -26.88 -5.69
CA ARG A 76 11.01 -27.27 -4.48
C ARG A 76 12.52 -27.22 -4.68
N ALA A 77 13.26 -27.04 -3.59
CA ALA A 77 14.72 -27.13 -3.61
C ALA A 77 15.26 -28.50 -4.11
N SER A 78 14.44 -29.56 -4.02
CA SER A 78 14.74 -30.89 -4.60
C SER A 78 14.73 -30.92 -6.13
N GLY A 79 14.23 -29.86 -6.78
CA GLY A 79 13.92 -29.82 -8.21
C GLY A 79 12.52 -30.35 -8.55
N THR A 80 11.77 -30.83 -7.56
CA THR A 80 10.35 -31.22 -7.74
C THR A 80 9.53 -29.99 -8.09
N VAL A 81 8.69 -30.09 -9.12
CA VAL A 81 7.74 -29.04 -9.51
C VAL A 81 6.33 -29.53 -9.21
N GLU A 82 5.59 -28.73 -8.46
CA GLU A 82 4.20 -28.97 -8.12
C GLU A 82 3.33 -27.86 -8.71
N HIS A 83 2.11 -28.22 -9.09
CA HIS A 83 1.13 -27.31 -9.65
C HIS A 83 -0.14 -27.35 -8.83
N HIS A 84 -0.57 -26.19 -8.36
CA HIS A 84 -1.75 -26.04 -7.52
C HIS A 84 -2.69 -25.02 -8.17
N LEU A 85 -3.97 -25.37 -8.29
CA LEU A 85 -5.01 -24.41 -8.67
C LEU A 85 -5.22 -23.44 -7.50
N VAL A 86 -5.23 -22.13 -7.76
CA VAL A 86 -5.53 -21.13 -6.73
C VAL A 86 -7.04 -21.14 -6.48
N PRO A 87 -7.51 -21.31 -5.23
CA PRO A 87 -8.94 -21.42 -4.95
C PRO A 87 -9.71 -20.14 -5.29
N GLY A 88 -10.92 -20.30 -5.79
CA GLY A 88 -11.77 -19.22 -6.27
C GLY A 88 -11.43 -18.75 -7.69
N SER A 89 -10.37 -19.28 -8.31
CA SER A 89 -10.04 -18.99 -9.72
C SER A 89 -10.71 -19.93 -10.72
N GLU A 90 -11.39 -20.97 -10.24
CA GLU A 90 -12.11 -21.95 -11.06
C GLU A 90 -13.43 -21.43 -11.65
N ALA A 91 -13.88 -20.24 -11.25
CA ALA A 91 -15.11 -19.64 -11.76
C ALA A 91 -14.92 -19.11 -13.20
N ASP A 92 -16.03 -18.89 -13.92
CA ASP A 92 -16.03 -18.24 -15.24
C ASP A 92 -15.68 -16.73 -15.17
N ASP A 93 -14.95 -16.32 -14.14
CA ASP A 93 -14.42 -14.96 -13.99
C ASP A 93 -13.04 -14.88 -14.66
N SER A 94 -12.71 -13.71 -15.19
CA SER A 94 -11.41 -13.42 -15.81
C SER A 94 -10.44 -12.93 -14.73
N ASP A 95 -9.55 -13.81 -14.29
CA ASP A 95 -8.57 -13.56 -13.23
C ASP A 95 -7.28 -12.93 -13.76
N LYS A 96 -6.88 -11.80 -13.16
CA LYS A 96 -5.78 -10.97 -13.65
C LYS A 96 -4.88 -10.44 -12.56
N THR A 97 -3.67 -10.08 -12.98
CA THR A 97 -2.69 -9.31 -12.21
C THR A 97 -2.39 -9.90 -10.82
N PRO A 98 -2.06 -11.20 -10.72
CA PRO A 98 -1.71 -11.80 -9.45
C PRO A 98 -0.45 -11.15 -8.86
N SER A 99 -0.45 -10.96 -7.55
CA SER A 99 0.72 -10.58 -6.76
C SER A 99 0.94 -11.61 -5.67
N LEU A 100 2.22 -11.98 -5.50
CA LEU A 100 2.68 -12.97 -4.55
C LEU A 100 3.50 -12.32 -3.45
N SER A 101 3.31 -12.81 -2.22
CA SER A 101 4.16 -12.46 -1.08
C SER A 101 4.41 -13.70 -0.23
N PHE A 102 5.68 -13.95 0.12
CA PHE A 102 6.06 -15.06 1.00
C PHE A 102 6.46 -14.52 2.37
N ASP A 103 5.74 -14.93 3.41
CA ASP A 103 6.08 -14.64 4.78
C ASP A 103 7.00 -15.72 5.34
N ALA A 104 8.30 -15.43 5.37
CA ALA A 104 9.31 -16.33 5.90
C ALA A 104 9.12 -16.65 7.40
N SER A 105 8.43 -15.80 8.16
CA SER A 105 8.24 -15.96 9.60
C SER A 105 7.15 -16.98 9.95
N THR A 106 6.16 -17.16 9.09
CA THR A 106 5.11 -18.20 9.23
C THR A 106 5.29 -19.36 8.26
N GLY A 107 6.04 -19.16 7.17
CA GLY A 107 6.12 -20.10 6.06
C GLY A 107 4.91 -20.03 5.13
N GLN A 108 4.04 -19.03 5.27
CA GLN A 108 2.85 -18.87 4.45
C GLN A 108 3.17 -18.10 3.17
N LEU A 109 2.59 -18.55 2.06
CA LEU A 109 2.52 -17.82 0.81
C LEU A 109 1.15 -17.15 0.71
N TYR A 110 1.11 -15.89 0.32
CA TYR A 110 -0.13 -15.16 0.08
C TYR A 110 -0.23 -14.78 -1.39
N VAL A 111 -1.42 -14.98 -1.96
CA VAL A 111 -1.74 -14.61 -3.34
C VAL A 111 -2.89 -13.63 -3.32
N VAL A 112 -2.69 -12.46 -3.92
CA VAL A 112 -3.75 -11.48 -4.15
C VAL A 112 -3.95 -11.28 -5.65
N TRP A 113 -5.19 -11.22 -6.11
CA TRP A 113 -5.50 -11.02 -7.53
C TRP A 113 -6.81 -10.28 -7.73
N SER A 114 -7.05 -9.81 -8.95
CA SER A 114 -8.33 -9.23 -9.34
C SER A 114 -9.12 -10.22 -10.18
N SER A 115 -10.36 -10.49 -9.81
CA SER A 115 -11.31 -11.26 -10.63
C SER A 115 -12.32 -10.32 -11.25
N ASN A 116 -12.61 -10.47 -12.54
CA ASN A 116 -13.64 -9.70 -13.22
C ASN A 116 -14.61 -10.62 -13.92
N ASN A 117 -15.90 -10.47 -13.63
CA ASN A 117 -16.93 -11.18 -14.36
C ASN A 117 -17.39 -10.41 -15.61
N ASP A 118 -18.10 -11.08 -16.51
CA ASP A 118 -18.63 -10.47 -17.74
C ASP A 118 -19.56 -9.25 -17.51
N SER A 119 -20.03 -9.05 -16.28
CA SER A 119 -20.96 -7.99 -15.88
C SER A 119 -20.31 -6.77 -15.22
N THR A 120 -19.00 -6.52 -15.44
CA THR A 120 -18.21 -5.41 -14.87
C THR A 120 -18.01 -5.45 -13.35
N LEU A 121 -18.30 -6.59 -12.72
CA LEU A 121 -18.07 -6.76 -11.29
C LEU A 121 -16.63 -7.20 -11.08
N THR A 122 -15.81 -6.30 -10.53
CA THR A 122 -14.41 -6.62 -10.21
C THR A 122 -14.22 -6.74 -8.70
N ARG A 123 -13.54 -7.81 -8.28
CA ARG A 123 -13.21 -8.12 -6.88
C ARG A 123 -11.71 -8.18 -6.70
N ILE A 124 -11.22 -7.81 -5.53
CA ILE A 124 -9.87 -8.20 -5.09
C ILE A 124 -10.00 -9.41 -4.18
N ASN A 125 -9.36 -10.51 -4.56
CA ASN A 125 -9.37 -11.77 -3.83
C ASN A 125 -8.01 -12.04 -3.21
N LEU A 126 -8.01 -12.75 -2.08
CA LEU A 126 -6.82 -13.12 -1.33
C LEU A 126 -6.95 -14.57 -0.87
N ALA A 127 -5.88 -15.35 -1.03
CA ALA A 127 -5.76 -16.71 -0.50
C ALA A 127 -4.37 -16.92 0.10
N SER A 128 -4.26 -17.84 1.06
CA SER A 128 -2.97 -18.24 1.65
C SER A 128 -2.70 -19.73 1.44
N PHE A 129 -1.43 -20.08 1.27
CA PHE A 129 -0.95 -21.43 1.04
C PHE A 129 0.18 -21.75 2.02
N ASP A 130 0.04 -22.83 2.79
CA ASP A 130 0.99 -23.19 3.85
C ASP A 130 2.18 -24.04 3.36
N GLY A 131 2.25 -24.25 2.05
CA GLY A 131 3.19 -25.16 1.41
C GLY A 131 2.56 -26.49 1.00
N THR A 132 1.38 -26.82 1.51
CA THR A 132 0.66 -28.06 1.21
C THR A 132 -0.80 -27.85 0.85
N GLU A 133 -1.50 -26.99 1.58
CA GLU A 133 -2.94 -26.76 1.43
C GLU A 133 -3.24 -25.26 1.36
N TRP A 134 -4.36 -24.96 0.71
CA TRP A 134 -4.90 -23.60 0.65
C TRP A 134 -5.87 -23.35 1.80
N ALA A 135 -5.85 -22.13 2.33
CA ALA A 135 -6.96 -21.59 3.11
C ALA A 135 -8.10 -21.12 2.19
N ASP A 136 -9.26 -20.88 2.79
CA ASP A 136 -10.41 -20.31 2.08
C ASP A 136 -10.08 -18.94 1.47
N THR A 137 -10.50 -18.74 0.22
CA THR A 137 -10.38 -17.45 -0.47
C THR A 137 -11.32 -16.42 0.14
N ILE A 138 -10.81 -15.19 0.30
CA ILE A 138 -11.57 -14.08 0.85
C ILE A 138 -11.57 -12.87 -0.09
N GLU A 139 -12.70 -12.18 -0.15
CA GLU A 139 -12.87 -10.93 -0.89
C GLU A 139 -12.41 -9.74 -0.02
N VAL A 140 -11.56 -8.88 -0.57
CA VAL A 140 -10.86 -7.79 0.17
C VAL A 140 -11.50 -6.43 -0.06
N SER A 141 -11.99 -6.17 -1.26
CA SER A 141 -12.34 -4.83 -1.76
C SER A 141 -13.69 -4.28 -1.29
N GLY A 142 -14.63 -5.11 -0.83
CA GLY A 142 -15.93 -4.75 -0.26
C GLY A 142 -16.95 -4.18 -1.26
N ASN A 143 -16.52 -3.37 -2.24
CA ASN A 143 -17.33 -2.86 -3.34
C ASN A 143 -16.99 -3.62 -4.62
N ILE A 144 -17.97 -4.19 -5.31
CA ILE A 144 -17.72 -4.95 -6.54
C ILE A 144 -18.04 -4.16 -7.82
N TYR A 145 -18.61 -2.96 -7.72
CA TYR A 145 -19.18 -2.21 -8.86
C TYR A 145 -18.20 -1.24 -9.55
N SER A 146 -16.91 -1.44 -9.34
CA SER A 146 -15.83 -0.59 -9.86
C SER A 146 -14.72 -1.45 -10.41
N ASN A 147 -14.11 -1.00 -11.51
CA ASN A 147 -12.96 -1.68 -12.09
C ASN A 147 -11.76 -1.55 -11.14
N LYS A 148 -11.09 -2.67 -10.86
CA LYS A 148 -9.93 -2.75 -9.96
C LYS A 148 -8.77 -3.39 -10.69
N SER A 149 -7.57 -2.92 -10.40
CA SER A 149 -6.37 -3.41 -11.09
C SER A 149 -5.13 -3.33 -10.22
N ALA A 150 -4.14 -4.13 -10.60
CA ALA A 150 -2.80 -4.17 -10.00
C ALA A 150 -2.82 -4.28 -8.47
N PRO A 151 -3.49 -5.30 -7.89
CA PRO A 151 -3.37 -5.54 -6.46
C PRO A 151 -1.92 -5.86 -6.11
N ARG A 152 -1.45 -5.30 -5.00
CA ARG A 152 -0.13 -5.54 -4.40
C ARG A 152 -0.30 -5.86 -2.92
N LEU A 153 0.63 -6.63 -2.39
CA LEU A 153 0.60 -7.10 -1.01
C LEU A 153 1.99 -7.02 -0.38
N ALA A 154 2.03 -6.48 0.83
CA ALA A 154 3.15 -6.62 1.76
C ALA A 154 2.67 -7.18 3.10
N VAL A 155 3.57 -7.79 3.87
CA VAL A 155 3.25 -8.44 5.13
C VAL A 155 4.08 -7.84 6.25
N THR A 156 3.43 -7.49 7.36
CA THR A 156 4.11 -7.09 8.60
C THR A 156 3.66 -7.97 9.76
N HIS A 157 4.46 -7.95 10.83
CA HIS A 157 4.17 -8.70 12.04
C HIS A 157 4.43 -7.87 13.28
N ASP A 158 3.63 -8.12 14.31
CA ASP A 158 3.92 -7.71 15.66
C ASP A 158 3.44 -8.76 16.68
N ARG A 159 3.72 -8.47 17.95
CA ARG A 159 3.36 -9.31 19.08
C ARG A 159 2.71 -8.46 20.13
N PHE A 160 1.67 -8.99 20.76
CA PHE A 160 0.93 -8.30 21.80
C PHE A 160 0.36 -9.28 22.83
N GLU A 161 -0.02 -8.77 23.99
CA GLU A 161 -0.71 -9.54 25.02
C GLU A 161 -2.19 -9.17 25.04
N LEU A 162 -3.07 -10.16 24.89
CA LEU A 162 -4.52 -9.94 25.03
C LEU A 162 -4.85 -9.63 26.50
N ALA A 163 -5.58 -8.53 26.73
CA ALA A 163 -5.86 -8.03 28.07
C ALA A 163 -6.53 -9.04 29.04
N LYS A 164 -7.22 -10.08 28.54
CA LYS A 164 -7.87 -11.12 29.36
C LYS A 164 -7.35 -12.55 29.11
N GLY A 165 -6.24 -12.71 28.40
CA GLY A 165 -5.58 -14.01 28.29
C GLY A 165 -5.12 -14.49 29.67
N SER A 166 -5.76 -15.52 30.22
CA SER A 166 -5.47 -16.03 31.58
C SER A 166 -4.02 -16.49 31.79
N SER A 167 -3.24 -16.65 30.71
CA SER A 167 -1.86 -17.13 30.70
C SER A 167 -0.81 -16.03 30.50
N GLY A 168 -1.17 -14.78 30.20
CA GLY A 168 -0.19 -13.77 29.77
C GLY A 168 0.58 -14.18 28.50
N GLU A 169 -0.03 -15.05 27.68
CA GLU A 169 0.59 -15.54 26.45
C GLU A 169 0.53 -14.45 25.38
N SER A 170 1.66 -14.26 24.70
CA SER A 170 1.77 -13.29 23.62
C SER A 170 1.18 -13.88 22.34
N SER A 171 0.18 -13.20 21.79
CA SER A 171 -0.35 -13.48 20.46
C SER A 171 0.52 -12.82 19.40
N LYS A 172 0.65 -13.48 18.25
CA LYS A 172 1.27 -12.93 17.05
C LYS A 172 0.17 -12.34 16.17
N ARG A 173 0.33 -11.09 15.76
CA ARG A 173 -0.51 -10.48 14.73
C ARG A 173 0.28 -10.36 13.44
N THR A 174 -0.34 -10.78 12.35
CA THR A 174 0.14 -10.61 10.98
C THR A 174 -0.81 -9.66 10.27
N VAL A 175 -0.28 -8.61 9.66
CA VAL A 175 -1.07 -7.66 8.88
C VAL A 175 -0.65 -7.76 7.42
N LEU A 176 -1.62 -8.12 6.58
CA LEU A 176 -1.48 -8.15 5.14
C LEU A 176 -1.96 -6.80 4.60
N HIS A 177 -1.03 -6.01 4.08
CA HIS A 177 -1.28 -4.68 3.55
C HIS A 177 -1.60 -4.79 2.06
N VAL A 178 -2.89 -4.77 1.72
CA VAL A 178 -3.34 -4.89 0.33
C VAL A 178 -3.62 -3.51 -0.24
N VAL A 179 -3.00 -3.18 -1.37
CA VAL A 179 -3.26 -1.94 -2.13
C VAL A 179 -3.65 -2.27 -3.57
N TRP A 180 -4.53 -1.47 -4.18
CA TRP A 180 -4.93 -1.62 -5.58
C TRP A 180 -5.37 -0.28 -6.19
N SER A 181 -5.40 -0.19 -7.52
CA SER A 181 -6.04 0.94 -8.22
C SER A 181 -7.50 0.62 -8.47
N GLU A 182 -8.38 1.58 -8.23
CA GLU A 182 -9.82 1.49 -8.45
C GLU A 182 -10.33 2.69 -9.25
N HIS A 183 -11.10 2.40 -10.30
CA HIS A 183 -11.76 3.44 -11.08
C HIS A 183 -13.01 3.94 -10.35
N THR A 184 -12.97 5.19 -9.90
CA THR A 184 -14.07 5.87 -9.19
C THR A 184 -14.68 6.97 -10.06
N ALA A 185 -15.75 7.62 -9.57
CA ALA A 185 -16.35 8.77 -10.24
C ALA A 185 -15.36 9.93 -10.44
N ASP A 186 -14.39 10.08 -9.54
CA ASP A 186 -13.38 11.14 -9.55
C ASP A 186 -12.04 10.69 -10.17
N GLY A 187 -12.07 9.61 -10.97
CA GLY A 187 -10.91 9.03 -11.65
C GLY A 187 -10.31 7.81 -10.93
N GLU A 188 -9.10 7.44 -11.34
CA GLU A 188 -8.34 6.36 -10.69
C GLU A 188 -7.92 6.79 -9.28
N LYS A 189 -8.19 5.92 -8.31
CA LYS A 189 -7.83 6.10 -6.89
C LYS A 189 -7.12 4.87 -6.40
N VAL A 190 -6.19 5.05 -5.48
CA VAL A 190 -5.50 3.96 -4.81
C VAL A 190 -6.23 3.66 -3.52
N MET A 191 -6.60 2.40 -3.37
CA MET A 191 -7.31 1.87 -2.22
C MET A 191 -6.36 1.02 -1.38
N TYR A 192 -6.63 0.97 -0.08
CA TYR A 192 -5.89 0.19 0.90
C TYR A 192 -6.85 -0.56 1.81
N ALA A 193 -6.53 -1.82 2.10
CA ALA A 193 -7.23 -2.60 3.11
C ALA A 193 -6.23 -3.43 3.93
N PRO A 194 -6.26 -3.33 5.28
CA PRO A 194 -5.56 -4.26 6.14
C PRO A 194 -6.36 -5.56 6.27
N VAL A 195 -5.73 -6.71 6.01
CA VAL A 195 -6.26 -8.02 6.40
C VAL A 195 -5.44 -8.52 7.58
N VAL A 196 -6.10 -8.66 8.73
CA VAL A 196 -5.42 -8.97 9.99
C VAL A 196 -5.64 -10.42 10.38
N LEU A 197 -4.54 -11.13 10.63
CA LEU A 197 -4.54 -12.46 11.19
C LEU A 197 -4.00 -12.41 12.62
N ILE A 198 -4.66 -13.09 13.56
CA ILE A 198 -4.17 -13.29 14.93
C ILE A 198 -3.90 -14.78 15.09
N ASP A 199 -2.65 -15.11 15.39
CA ASP A 199 -2.16 -16.49 15.54
C ASP A 199 -2.48 -17.37 14.31
N GLY A 200 -2.53 -16.76 13.12
CA GLY A 200 -2.81 -17.40 11.84
C GLY A 200 -4.30 -17.41 11.45
N GLU A 201 -5.19 -17.06 12.37
CA GLU A 201 -6.64 -17.01 12.10
C GLU A 201 -7.08 -15.61 11.67
N LEU A 202 -7.98 -15.53 10.70
CA LEU A 202 -8.55 -14.26 10.25
C LEU A 202 -9.33 -13.59 11.40
N ALA A 203 -8.85 -12.45 11.87
CA ALA A 203 -9.41 -11.78 13.05
C ALA A 203 -10.81 -11.21 12.81
N SER A 204 -11.14 -10.81 11.57
CA SER A 204 -12.49 -10.34 11.22
C SER A 204 -12.73 -10.37 9.70
N THR A 205 -14.00 -10.52 9.31
CA THR A 205 -14.46 -10.31 7.94
C THR A 205 -14.77 -8.84 7.63
N TRP A 206 -14.83 -7.97 8.64
CA TRP A 206 -15.07 -6.53 8.43
C TRP A 206 -13.80 -5.85 7.94
N ARG A 207 -13.82 -5.40 6.68
CA ARG A 207 -12.69 -4.73 6.03
C ARG A 207 -13.04 -3.27 5.80
N ARG A 208 -12.34 -2.40 6.52
CA ARG A 208 -12.39 -0.97 6.22
C ARG A 208 -11.45 -0.72 5.07
N VAL A 209 -12.01 -0.36 3.92
CA VAL A 209 -11.25 0.10 2.76
C VAL A 209 -11.00 1.60 2.92
N HIS A 210 -9.76 2.00 2.71
CA HIS A 210 -9.29 3.37 2.80
C HIS A 210 -8.88 3.86 1.41
N ARG A 211 -9.32 5.04 1.02
CA ARG A 211 -8.85 5.72 -0.20
C ARG A 211 -7.59 6.51 0.14
N LEU A 212 -6.43 6.08 -0.34
CA LEU A 212 -5.14 6.67 0.03
C LEU A 212 -4.95 8.09 -0.50
N ASN A 213 -5.62 8.43 -1.61
CA ASN A 213 -5.59 9.78 -2.17
C ASN A 213 -6.17 10.84 -1.21
N ASP A 214 -6.98 10.44 -0.21
CA ASP A 214 -7.53 11.36 0.79
C ASP A 214 -6.49 11.83 1.82
N TYR A 215 -5.29 11.25 1.79
CA TYR A 215 -4.22 11.55 2.73
C TYR A 215 -3.06 12.32 2.09
N VAL A 216 -3.20 12.71 0.83
CA VAL A 216 -2.27 13.64 0.18
C VAL A 216 -2.42 15.01 0.84
N SER A 217 -1.31 15.75 0.99
CA SER A 217 -1.31 17.00 1.73
C SER A 217 -2.26 18.04 1.13
N GLN A 218 -2.89 18.83 2.00
CA GLN A 218 -3.82 19.88 1.58
C GLN A 218 -3.09 20.99 0.81
N ASP A 219 -1.87 21.35 1.22
CA ASP A 219 -1.04 22.33 0.52
C ASP A 219 -0.82 21.94 -0.95
N LEU A 220 -0.60 20.66 -1.21
CA LEU A 220 -0.44 20.14 -2.57
C LEU A 220 -1.76 20.06 -3.34
N MET A 221 -2.90 19.88 -2.65
CA MET A 221 -4.22 19.97 -3.28
C MET A 221 -4.56 21.41 -3.68
N ASP A 222 -4.13 22.38 -2.89
CA ASP A 222 -4.34 23.81 -3.14
C ASP A 222 -3.41 24.32 -4.27
N GLU A 223 -2.18 23.80 -4.34
CA GLU A 223 -1.19 24.12 -5.38
C GLU A 223 -0.65 22.84 -6.08
N PRO A 224 -1.46 22.18 -6.93
CA PRO A 224 -1.06 20.92 -7.56
C PRO A 224 0.06 21.10 -8.59
N PHE A 225 0.85 20.05 -8.78
CA PHE A 225 1.85 19.99 -9.85
C PHE A 225 1.15 20.03 -11.22
N GLY A 226 1.59 20.94 -12.10
CA GLY A 226 0.94 21.22 -13.39
C GLY A 226 1.13 20.17 -14.50
N GLY A 227 1.41 18.90 -14.16
CA GLY A 227 1.72 17.83 -15.12
C GLY A 227 0.58 16.82 -15.29
N GLN A 228 0.29 16.42 -16.53
CA GLN A 228 -0.63 15.30 -16.77
C GLN A 228 0.06 13.97 -16.47
N ILE A 229 -0.47 13.23 -15.51
CA ILE A 229 0.02 11.89 -15.18
C ILE A 229 -0.44 10.88 -16.24
N PRO A 230 0.47 10.05 -16.79
CA PRO A 230 0.09 8.95 -17.66
C PRO A 230 -0.87 7.97 -16.97
N ALA A 231 -1.94 7.57 -17.66
CA ALA A 231 -2.99 6.71 -17.09
C ALA A 231 -2.48 5.34 -16.62
N SER A 232 -1.40 4.82 -17.22
CA SER A 232 -0.76 3.59 -16.78
C SER A 232 -0.06 3.74 -15.42
N LEU A 233 0.49 4.91 -15.12
CA LEU A 233 1.13 5.17 -13.83
C LEU A 233 0.11 5.29 -12.68
N LEU A 234 -1.07 5.86 -12.95
CA LEU A 234 -2.17 5.91 -11.99
C LEU A 234 -2.66 4.51 -11.58
N LYS A 235 -2.45 3.50 -12.44
CA LYS A 235 -2.87 2.11 -12.24
C LYS A 235 -1.76 1.20 -11.69
N ALA A 236 -0.64 1.78 -11.27
CA ALA A 236 0.53 1.03 -10.84
C ALA A 236 0.94 1.34 -9.38
N PRO A 237 0.03 1.23 -8.39
CA PRO A 237 0.44 1.36 -7.01
C PRO A 237 1.44 0.26 -6.64
N THR A 238 2.27 0.55 -5.65
CA THR A 238 3.19 -0.42 -5.04
C THR A 238 3.08 -0.39 -3.52
N VAL A 239 3.40 -1.51 -2.88
CA VAL A 239 3.59 -1.60 -1.44
C VAL A 239 4.78 -2.51 -1.17
N ASP A 240 5.74 -2.03 -0.41
CA ASP A 240 6.95 -2.76 -0.02
C ASP A 240 7.18 -2.64 1.49
N THR A 241 7.97 -3.54 2.06
CA THR A 241 8.37 -3.47 3.48
C THR A 241 9.21 -2.21 3.74
N ALA A 242 8.91 -1.49 4.81
CA ALA A 242 9.70 -0.33 5.24
C ALA A 242 10.98 -0.75 5.99
N SER A 243 11.77 0.24 6.42
CA SER A 243 12.93 0.03 7.31
C SER A 243 12.52 -0.50 8.69
N GLU A 244 11.36 -0.05 9.21
CA GLU A 244 10.73 -0.59 10.41
C GLU A 244 10.01 -1.92 10.11
N ALA A 245 10.26 -2.95 10.93
CA ALA A 245 9.74 -4.31 10.70
C ALA A 245 8.20 -4.43 10.74
N ASN A 246 7.52 -3.48 11.37
CA ASN A 246 6.07 -3.38 11.52
C ASN A 246 5.45 -2.33 10.59
N ALA A 247 6.20 -1.89 9.56
CA ALA A 247 5.75 -0.86 8.63
C ALA A 247 5.96 -1.23 7.16
N VAL A 248 5.21 -0.56 6.31
CA VAL A 248 5.28 -0.64 4.85
C VAL A 248 5.37 0.75 4.25
N VAL A 249 5.99 0.85 3.08
CA VAL A 249 5.95 2.05 2.24
C VAL A 249 5.06 1.76 1.03
N ILE A 250 4.12 2.66 0.79
CA ILE A 250 3.19 2.61 -0.33
C ILE A 250 3.56 3.74 -1.29
N GLY A 251 3.78 3.42 -2.56
CA GLY A 251 4.04 4.38 -3.63
C GLY A 251 2.91 4.39 -4.64
N PHE A 252 2.40 5.56 -4.99
CA PHE A 252 1.38 5.70 -6.03
C PHE A 252 1.38 7.08 -6.68
N ALA A 253 0.76 7.17 -7.87
CA ALA A 253 0.52 8.45 -8.52
C ALA A 253 -0.92 8.94 -8.24
N ASP A 254 -1.07 10.25 -8.03
CA ASP A 254 -2.36 10.88 -7.77
C ASP A 254 -2.67 11.95 -8.82
N SER A 255 -3.75 11.74 -9.57
CA SER A 255 -4.12 12.61 -10.68
C SER A 255 -4.57 14.02 -10.25
N ALA A 256 -5.03 14.19 -9.01
CA ALA A 256 -5.52 15.48 -8.52
C ALA A 256 -4.36 16.44 -8.20
N SER A 257 -3.35 15.94 -7.49
CA SER A 257 -2.11 16.67 -7.18
C SER A 257 -1.09 16.70 -8.32
N GLY A 258 -1.18 15.80 -9.29
CA GLY A 258 -0.12 15.63 -10.29
C GLY A 258 1.15 14.98 -9.71
N ALA A 259 1.06 14.37 -8.52
CA ALA A 259 2.21 13.87 -7.77
C ALA A 259 2.39 12.34 -7.87
N LEU A 260 3.62 11.91 -7.61
CA LEU A 260 3.93 10.59 -7.07
C LEU A 260 4.11 10.75 -5.56
N VAL A 261 3.29 10.03 -4.81
CA VAL A 261 3.15 10.09 -3.36
C VAL A 261 3.75 8.83 -2.75
N GLN A 262 4.52 9.00 -1.67
CA GLN A 262 5.06 7.93 -0.86
C GLN A 262 4.55 8.06 0.56
N LEU A 263 3.81 7.05 1.02
CA LEU A 263 3.24 6.98 2.36
C LEU A 263 3.94 5.86 3.14
N GLU A 264 4.27 6.11 4.39
CA GLU A 264 4.63 5.07 5.33
C GLU A 264 3.40 4.71 6.15
N LEU A 265 3.12 3.41 6.27
CA LEU A 265 2.09 2.88 7.15
C LEU A 265 2.74 1.93 8.14
N SER A 266 2.70 2.28 9.43
CA SER A 266 3.21 1.46 10.52
C SER A 266 2.09 0.98 11.43
N THR A 267 2.27 -0.21 12.00
CA THR A 267 1.35 -0.80 12.98
C THR A 267 1.92 -0.61 14.39
N PRO A 268 1.52 0.44 15.14
CA PRO A 268 1.98 0.65 16.50
C PRO A 268 1.69 -0.56 17.39
N ALA A 269 2.52 -0.71 18.43
CA ALA A 269 2.31 -1.71 19.47
C ALA A 269 0.89 -1.61 20.05
N THR A 270 0.27 -2.77 20.28
CA THR A 270 -1.13 -2.84 20.74
C THR A 270 -1.32 -2.15 22.08
N GLU A 271 -0.32 -2.13 22.96
CA GLU A 271 -0.37 -1.45 24.26
C GLU A 271 -0.54 0.07 24.10
N LEU A 272 0.06 0.67 23.06
CA LEU A 272 -0.15 2.09 22.74
C LEU A 272 -1.58 2.33 22.26
N SER A 273 -2.13 1.38 21.49
CA SER A 273 -3.49 1.44 20.98
C SER A 273 -4.53 1.34 22.11
N GLU A 274 -4.34 0.39 23.02
CA GLU A 274 -5.17 0.21 24.22
C GLU A 274 -5.11 1.45 25.13
N LEU A 275 -3.91 1.99 25.34
CA LEU A 275 -3.72 3.19 26.14
C LEU A 275 -4.41 4.41 25.49
N ALA A 276 -4.25 4.59 24.18
CA ALA A 276 -4.88 5.67 23.43
C ALA A 276 -6.41 5.58 23.50
N GLY A 277 -6.98 4.39 23.30
CA GLY A 277 -8.41 4.15 23.45
C GLY A 277 -8.91 4.44 24.87
N SER A 278 -8.20 3.93 25.88
CA SER A 278 -8.56 4.17 27.29
C SER A 278 -8.48 5.65 27.69
N LEU A 279 -7.50 6.40 27.18
CA LEU A 279 -7.43 7.84 27.44
C LEU A 279 -8.57 8.58 26.73
N ALA A 280 -8.92 8.19 25.51
CA ALA A 280 -10.03 8.82 24.79
C ALA A 280 -11.35 8.67 25.58
N ASP A 281 -11.66 7.46 26.05
CA ASP A 281 -12.82 7.21 26.91
C ASP A 281 -12.77 8.07 28.19
N HIS A 282 -11.58 8.23 28.78
CA HIS A 282 -11.39 9.08 29.95
C HIS A 282 -11.67 10.55 29.64
N LEU A 283 -11.12 11.10 28.55
CA LEU A 283 -11.32 12.48 28.13
C LEU A 283 -12.78 12.78 27.80
N GLU A 284 -13.47 11.88 27.12
CA GLU A 284 -14.90 12.00 26.82
C GLU A 284 -15.74 12.09 28.11
N SER A 285 -15.32 11.41 29.19
CA SER A 285 -16.01 11.48 30.49
C SER A 285 -15.79 12.79 31.26
N THR A 286 -14.84 13.64 30.85
CA THR A 286 -14.48 14.88 31.59
C THR A 286 -15.40 16.07 31.31
N ASN A 287 -16.20 16.01 30.24
CA ASN A 287 -17.00 17.13 29.72
C ASN A 287 -16.17 18.41 29.47
N LEU A 288 -14.88 18.30 29.09
CA LEU A 288 -13.97 19.44 28.95
C LEU A 288 -14.55 20.60 28.12
N CYS A 289 -15.11 20.35 26.94
CA CYS A 289 -15.63 21.44 26.10
C CYS A 289 -16.79 22.19 26.75
N GLN A 290 -17.70 21.50 27.46
CA GLN A 290 -18.77 22.16 28.22
C GLN A 290 -18.21 23.02 29.35
N ARG A 291 -17.18 22.53 30.05
CA ARG A 291 -16.53 23.29 31.13
C ARG A 291 -15.84 24.55 30.62
N LEU A 292 -15.32 24.51 29.39
CA LEU A 292 -14.77 25.68 28.70
C LEU A 292 -15.86 26.68 28.31
N GLU A 293 -16.99 26.20 27.78
CA GLU A 293 -18.16 27.05 27.50
C GLU A 293 -18.72 27.73 28.75
N ASP A 294 -18.68 27.04 29.89
CA ASP A 294 -19.12 27.56 31.19
C ASP A 294 -18.07 28.49 31.85
N GLU A 295 -16.98 28.82 31.13
CA GLU A 295 -15.87 29.65 31.60
C GLU A 295 -15.24 29.15 32.93
N GLU A 296 -15.23 27.82 33.13
CA GLU A 296 -14.68 27.24 34.36
C GLU A 296 -13.15 27.49 34.42
N PRO A 297 -12.64 28.12 35.49
CA PRO A 297 -11.22 28.36 35.64
C PRO A 297 -10.47 27.02 35.73
N ASP A 298 -9.30 26.95 35.10
CA ASP A 298 -8.39 25.79 35.15
C ASP A 298 -8.97 24.48 34.58
N ALA A 299 -10.05 24.52 33.79
CA ALA A 299 -10.65 23.32 33.19
C ALA A 299 -9.63 22.55 32.32
N ILE A 300 -8.90 23.25 31.45
CA ILE A 300 -7.86 22.66 30.59
C ILE A 300 -6.73 22.04 31.41
N THR A 301 -6.13 22.81 32.33
CA THR A 301 -4.98 22.34 33.12
C THR A 301 -5.36 21.15 34.00
N THR A 302 -6.57 21.15 34.56
CA THR A 302 -7.09 20.02 35.35
C THR A 302 -7.25 18.76 34.51
N VAL A 303 -7.82 18.87 33.30
CA VAL A 303 -8.01 17.71 32.42
C VAL A 303 -6.69 17.21 31.83
N ALA A 304 -5.78 18.11 31.47
CA ALA A 304 -4.46 17.76 30.96
C ALA A 304 -3.63 17.00 32.02
N GLU A 305 -3.63 17.46 33.28
CA GLU A 305 -2.97 16.75 34.38
C GLU A 305 -3.62 15.39 34.65
N ALA A 306 -4.96 15.30 34.60
CA ALA A 306 -5.67 14.03 34.73
C ALA A 306 -5.30 13.04 33.61
N ALA A 307 -5.20 13.52 32.37
CA ALA A 307 -4.76 12.73 31.21
C ALA A 307 -3.33 12.21 31.39
N ARG A 308 -2.41 13.07 31.84
CA ARG A 308 -1.02 12.69 32.16
C ARG A 308 -0.96 11.58 33.21
N VAL A 309 -1.70 11.74 34.30
CA VAL A 309 -1.78 10.73 35.37
C VAL A 309 -2.39 9.43 34.84
N HIS A 310 -3.44 9.51 34.02
CA HIS A 310 -4.06 8.34 33.39
C HIS A 310 -3.06 7.55 32.55
N ILE A 311 -2.26 8.24 31.72
CA ILE A 311 -1.21 7.60 30.92
C ILE A 311 -0.21 6.84 31.78
N VAL A 312 0.29 7.46 32.86
CA VAL A 312 1.26 6.81 33.75
C VAL A 312 0.64 5.61 34.48
N VAL A 313 -0.63 5.70 34.89
CA VAL A 313 -1.30 4.66 35.66
C VAL A 313 -1.69 3.46 34.81
N PHE A 314 -2.26 3.69 33.63
CA PHE A 314 -2.78 2.64 32.74
C PHE A 314 -1.75 2.15 31.72
N GLY A 315 -0.72 2.95 31.44
CA GLY A 315 0.33 2.61 30.47
C GLY A 315 1.42 1.65 30.98
N ARG A 316 1.27 1.02 32.15
CA ARG A 316 2.34 0.24 32.83
C ARG A 316 3.00 -0.88 32.01
N ARG A 317 2.36 -1.34 30.93
CA ARG A 317 2.91 -2.34 29.99
C ARG A 317 3.93 -1.73 29.02
N ILE A 318 3.88 -0.42 28.81
CA ILE A 318 4.85 0.34 28.01
C ILE A 318 6.09 0.58 28.87
N ARG A 319 7.27 0.57 28.24
CA ARG A 319 8.55 0.80 28.94
C ARG A 319 8.51 2.15 29.66
N SER A 320 8.89 2.16 30.94
CA SER A 320 8.84 3.35 31.80
C SER A 320 9.56 4.57 31.23
N ARG A 321 10.65 4.36 30.47
CA ARG A 321 11.41 5.42 29.79
C ARG A 321 10.61 6.18 28.72
N VAL A 322 9.54 5.59 28.19
CA VAL A 322 8.67 6.17 27.16
C VAL A 322 7.46 6.85 27.81
N LEU A 323 6.93 6.26 28.88
CA LEU A 323 5.69 6.70 29.50
C LEU A 323 5.71 8.13 30.04
N ALA A 324 6.75 8.51 30.78
CA ALA A 324 6.78 9.85 31.39
C ALA A 324 6.90 10.96 30.33
N PRO A 325 7.81 10.88 29.34
CA PRO A 325 7.83 11.83 28.23
C PRO A 325 6.53 11.86 27.44
N LEU A 326 5.93 10.68 27.17
CA LEU A 326 4.66 10.59 26.46
C LEU A 326 3.51 11.28 27.21
N ALA A 327 3.42 11.04 28.51
CA ALA A 327 2.39 11.66 29.35
C ALA A 327 2.53 13.19 29.37
N GLN A 328 3.77 13.69 29.42
CA GLN A 328 4.07 15.11 29.37
C GLN A 328 3.72 15.73 28.02
N ASP A 329 4.03 15.05 26.91
CA ASP A 329 3.69 15.50 25.56
C ASP A 329 2.18 15.68 25.40
N VAL A 330 1.40 14.68 25.82
CA VAL A 330 -0.07 14.75 25.78
C VAL A 330 -0.61 15.87 26.68
N GLU A 331 -0.05 16.07 27.87
CA GLU A 331 -0.41 17.20 28.73
C GLU A 331 -0.19 18.52 28.01
N ASN A 332 1.00 18.72 27.45
CA ASN A 332 1.38 19.96 26.76
C ASN A 332 0.43 20.26 25.60
N VAL A 333 0.11 19.25 24.78
CA VAL A 333 -0.81 19.38 23.64
C VAL A 333 -2.21 19.78 24.09
N LEU A 334 -2.72 19.16 25.15
CA LEU A 334 -4.04 19.50 25.69
C LEU A 334 -4.04 20.92 26.26
N VAL A 335 -2.98 21.33 26.96
CA VAL A 335 -2.83 22.69 27.48
C VAL A 335 -2.81 23.72 26.35
N GLU A 336 -2.10 23.43 25.27
CA GLU A 336 -1.91 24.35 24.15
C GLU A 336 -3.14 24.43 23.23
N ARG A 337 -3.78 23.29 22.93
CA ARG A 337 -4.72 23.18 21.79
C ARG A 337 -6.15 22.79 22.16
N ALA A 338 -6.46 22.42 23.40
CA ALA A 338 -7.78 21.86 23.71
C ALA A 338 -8.95 22.83 23.43
N ALA A 339 -8.74 24.14 23.62
CA ALA A 339 -9.76 25.14 23.30
C ALA A 339 -10.08 25.15 21.79
N ASP A 340 -9.07 25.31 20.95
CA ASP A 340 -9.21 25.32 19.49
C ASP A 340 -9.83 24.01 18.98
N LEU A 341 -9.39 22.86 19.52
CA LEU A 341 -9.93 21.55 19.16
C LEU A 341 -11.41 21.38 19.55
N CYS A 342 -11.82 21.94 20.70
CA CYS A 342 -13.23 21.96 21.09
C CYS A 342 -14.07 22.78 20.10
N ASP A 343 -13.56 23.91 19.60
CA ASP A 343 -14.25 24.72 18.60
C ASP A 343 -14.32 24.03 17.23
N GLU A 344 -13.26 23.30 16.85
CA GLU A 344 -13.18 22.59 15.55
C GLU A 344 -14.10 21.37 15.46
N GLY A 345 -14.25 20.60 16.55
CA GLY A 345 -15.05 19.37 16.53
C GLY A 345 -15.38 18.78 17.90
N GLY A 346 -15.32 19.59 18.95
CA GLY A 346 -15.67 19.19 20.31
C GLY A 346 -14.71 18.17 20.93
N LEU A 347 -15.24 17.39 21.88
CA LEU A 347 -14.47 16.39 22.60
C LEU A 347 -13.86 15.31 21.69
N THR A 348 -14.50 15.02 20.56
CA THR A 348 -13.98 14.05 19.58
C THR A 348 -12.66 14.52 18.97
N SER A 349 -12.50 15.81 18.68
CA SER A 349 -11.25 16.37 18.18
C SER A 349 -10.15 16.36 19.26
N VAL A 350 -10.50 16.68 20.51
CA VAL A 350 -9.59 16.62 21.66
C VAL A 350 -9.09 15.18 21.89
N SER A 351 -10.01 14.22 21.95
CA SER A 351 -9.66 12.81 22.16
C SER A 351 -8.86 12.25 21.00
N SER A 352 -9.19 12.61 19.76
CA SER A 352 -8.43 12.23 18.57
C SER A 352 -7.01 12.78 18.58
N ALA A 353 -6.81 14.05 18.95
CA ALA A 353 -5.49 14.65 19.08
C ALA A 353 -4.65 13.91 20.13
N ALA A 354 -5.19 13.67 21.33
CA ALA A 354 -4.48 12.92 22.37
C ALA A 354 -4.11 11.49 21.93
N ARG A 355 -5.00 10.80 21.20
CA ARG A 355 -4.73 9.47 20.63
C ARG A 355 -3.59 9.51 19.62
N VAL A 356 -3.58 10.49 18.72
CA VAL A 356 -2.50 10.70 17.73
C VAL A 356 -1.17 10.83 18.44
N HIS A 357 -1.08 11.69 19.46
CA HIS A 357 0.16 11.87 20.23
C HIS A 357 0.62 10.59 20.93
N ILE A 358 -0.28 9.83 21.59
CA ILE A 358 0.06 8.53 22.20
C ILE A 358 0.68 7.58 21.19
N VAL A 359 0.04 7.43 20.03
CA VAL A 359 0.47 6.47 19.02
C VAL A 359 1.74 6.92 18.33
N VAL A 360 1.81 8.17 17.88
CA VAL A 360 2.95 8.72 17.12
C VAL A 360 4.19 8.79 18.01
N PHE A 361 4.09 9.45 19.16
CA PHE A 361 5.21 9.60 20.09
C PHE A 361 5.64 8.24 20.64
N GLY A 362 4.68 7.39 21.01
CA GLY A 362 4.93 6.05 21.50
C GLY A 362 5.68 5.18 20.49
N ALA A 363 5.26 5.20 19.21
CA ALA A 363 5.90 4.44 18.15
C ALA A 363 7.35 4.90 17.91
N ARG A 364 7.60 6.22 17.80
CA ARG A 364 8.97 6.78 17.62
C ARG A 364 9.88 6.42 18.79
N SER A 365 9.37 6.57 20.01
CA SER A 365 10.11 6.21 21.24
C SER A 365 10.48 4.72 21.32
N GLN A 366 9.67 3.84 20.69
CA GLN A 366 9.95 2.42 20.58
C GLN A 366 10.99 2.11 19.50
N ALA A 367 10.95 2.83 18.38
CA ALA A 367 11.95 2.75 17.30
C ALA A 367 13.34 3.23 17.74
N GLY A 368 13.41 4.01 18.82
CA GLY A 368 14.69 4.48 19.38
C GLY A 368 15.14 5.84 18.82
N ASP A 369 14.26 6.52 18.09
CA ASP A 369 14.45 7.92 17.72
C ASP A 369 14.66 8.76 18.98
N LEU A 370 15.66 9.65 18.90
CA LEU A 370 15.85 10.68 19.93
C LEU A 370 14.60 11.56 19.95
N LEU A 371 14.11 11.84 21.17
CA LEU A 371 12.91 12.63 21.46
C LEU A 371 13.12 14.11 21.10
N GLU A 372 13.40 14.42 19.84
CA GLU A 372 13.35 15.78 19.34
C GLU A 372 11.88 16.16 19.10
N GLU A 373 11.53 17.42 19.39
CA GLU A 373 10.16 17.94 19.25
C GLU A 373 9.64 17.63 17.84
N THR A 374 8.43 17.03 17.77
CA THR A 374 7.75 16.78 16.51
C THR A 374 7.50 18.14 15.85
N PRO A 375 8.02 18.42 14.63
CA PRO A 375 7.60 19.58 13.89
C PRO A 375 6.08 19.51 13.74
N THR A 376 5.37 20.55 14.15
CA THR A 376 3.90 20.61 14.23
C THR A 376 3.19 20.59 12.86
N GLY A 377 3.80 20.00 11.82
CA GLY A 377 3.33 19.98 10.43
C GLY A 377 3.39 18.64 9.72
N ASP A 378 3.92 17.56 10.33
CA ASP A 378 3.89 16.24 9.71
C ASP A 378 2.44 15.69 9.77
N SER A 379 1.84 15.44 8.60
CA SER A 379 0.48 14.90 8.51
C SER A 379 0.46 13.42 8.92
N HIS A 380 0.19 13.19 10.19
CA HIS A 380 -0.06 11.85 10.71
C HIS A 380 -1.55 11.57 10.75
N VAL A 381 -1.96 10.45 10.16
CA VAL A 381 -3.35 9.97 10.22
C VAL A 381 -3.39 8.62 10.91
N LEU A 382 -4.28 8.48 11.89
CA LEU A 382 -4.55 7.20 12.52
C LEU A 382 -5.70 6.48 11.83
N LEU A 383 -5.41 5.31 11.28
CA LEU A 383 -6.42 4.41 10.78
C LEU A 383 -6.78 3.45 11.92
N ALA A 384 -7.99 3.60 12.46
CA ALA A 384 -8.49 2.74 13.54
C ALA A 384 -9.51 1.73 13.01
N ALA A 385 -9.36 0.47 13.41
CA ALA A 385 -10.39 -0.56 13.28
C ALA A 385 -10.47 -1.34 14.60
N ALA A 386 -11.65 -1.42 15.22
CA ALA A 386 -11.89 -2.30 16.36
C ALA A 386 -12.46 -3.63 15.84
N GLN A 387 -11.91 -4.75 16.31
CA GLN A 387 -12.32 -6.08 15.88
C GLN A 387 -12.64 -6.98 17.07
N PRO A 388 -13.79 -7.68 17.08
CA PRO A 388 -14.09 -8.67 18.11
C PRO A 388 -13.20 -9.90 17.93
N VAL A 389 -12.60 -10.38 19.02
CA VAL A 389 -11.81 -11.62 19.07
C VAL A 389 -12.34 -12.44 20.24
N GLY A 390 -13.14 -13.47 19.95
CA GLY A 390 -13.88 -14.20 20.99
C GLY A 390 -14.88 -13.29 21.73
N ASN A 391 -14.67 -13.11 23.04
CA ASN A 391 -15.46 -12.21 23.89
C ASN A 391 -14.78 -10.84 24.15
N ASP A 392 -13.67 -10.57 23.47
CA ASP A 392 -12.88 -9.34 23.61
C ASP A 392 -12.84 -8.54 22.31
N TYR A 393 -12.17 -7.39 22.33
CA TYR A 393 -11.92 -6.57 21.15
C TYR A 393 -10.43 -6.23 21.05
N VAL A 394 -9.86 -6.35 19.86
CA VAL A 394 -8.53 -5.85 19.53
C VAL A 394 -8.71 -4.59 18.68
N GLN A 395 -8.15 -3.48 19.15
CA GLN A 395 -8.03 -2.28 18.33
C GLN A 395 -6.77 -2.39 17.45
N HIS A 396 -6.99 -2.32 16.16
CA HIS A 396 -5.95 -2.17 15.16
C HIS A 396 -5.83 -0.68 14.84
N LEU A 397 -4.75 -0.08 15.30
CA LEU A 397 -4.33 1.23 14.84
C LEU A 397 -3.22 1.04 13.82
N ALA A 398 -3.27 1.80 12.73
CA ALA A 398 -2.15 2.02 11.84
C ALA A 398 -1.86 3.52 11.79
N ARG A 399 -0.58 3.88 11.93
CA ARG A 399 -0.09 5.25 11.71
C ARG A 399 0.25 5.36 10.24
N LEU A 400 -0.44 6.26 9.55
CA LEU A 400 -0.11 6.69 8.21
C LEU A 400 0.66 8.01 8.28
N GLN A 401 1.76 8.12 7.54
CA GLN A 401 2.55 9.34 7.40
C GLN A 401 2.88 9.55 5.93
N VAL A 402 2.69 10.78 5.43
CA VAL A 402 3.22 11.19 4.14
C VAL A 402 4.74 11.37 4.27
N LYS A 403 5.53 10.57 3.54
CA LYS A 403 7.00 10.66 3.56
C LYS A 403 7.52 11.57 2.48
N PHE A 404 6.90 11.52 1.30
CA PHE A 404 7.29 12.36 0.19
C PHE A 404 6.15 12.59 -0.78
N GLU A 405 6.11 13.79 -1.34
CA GLU A 405 5.25 14.17 -2.46
C GLU A 405 6.11 14.88 -3.50
N ARG A 406 6.14 14.35 -4.72
CA ARG A 406 6.94 14.90 -5.81
C ARG A 406 6.16 14.93 -7.11
N PRO A 407 6.47 15.82 -8.06
CA PRO A 407 5.85 15.78 -9.39
C PRO A 407 5.96 14.37 -9.96
N ALA A 408 4.88 13.81 -10.52
CA ALA A 408 4.96 12.51 -11.16
C ALA A 408 5.93 12.55 -12.37
N PRO A 409 6.77 11.52 -12.57
CA PRO A 409 7.71 11.52 -13.69
C PRO A 409 6.98 11.36 -15.02
N THR A 410 7.57 11.92 -16.07
CA THR A 410 7.19 11.57 -17.44
C THR A 410 7.69 10.16 -17.75
N ILE A 411 6.79 9.28 -18.20
CA ILE A 411 7.11 7.91 -18.61
C ILE A 411 6.74 7.65 -20.07
N GLY A 412 7.30 6.59 -20.65
CA GLY A 412 6.99 6.14 -22.02
C GLY A 412 5.69 5.33 -22.11
N SER A 413 5.49 4.64 -23.23
CA SER A 413 4.26 3.90 -23.56
C SER A 413 4.17 2.48 -22.96
N GLY A 414 4.91 2.18 -21.89
CA GLY A 414 4.92 0.87 -21.23
C GLY A 414 4.03 0.82 -19.99
N GLN A 415 3.83 -0.39 -19.44
CA GLN A 415 3.27 -0.56 -18.10
C GLN A 415 4.35 -0.21 -17.07
N PRO A 416 4.14 0.82 -16.23
CA PRO A 416 5.11 1.20 -15.24
C PRO A 416 5.04 0.30 -14.01
N THR A 417 6.18 0.15 -13.35
CA THR A 417 6.31 -0.40 -12.01
C THR A 417 7.01 0.64 -11.14
N ILE A 418 6.44 0.91 -9.98
CA ILE A 418 7.02 1.81 -8.98
C ILE A 418 7.79 0.96 -7.96
N PHE A 419 9.03 1.33 -7.69
CA PHE A 419 9.83 0.82 -6.58
C PHE A 419 10.09 1.98 -5.61
N VAL A 420 9.93 1.72 -4.32
CA VAL A 420 10.12 2.73 -3.26
C VAL A 420 11.27 2.33 -2.33
N SER A 421 12.00 3.30 -1.81
CA SER A 421 12.99 3.04 -0.76
C SER A 421 12.29 2.64 0.56
N PRO A 422 12.95 1.86 1.43
CA PRO A 422 12.41 1.47 2.74
C PRO A 422 12.03 2.64 3.64
N GLU A 423 12.68 3.79 3.50
CA GLU A 423 12.35 5.03 4.22
C GLU A 423 11.28 5.88 3.53
N GLY A 424 10.87 5.52 2.31
CA GLY A 424 9.88 6.28 1.52
C GLY A 424 10.37 7.63 1.00
N THR A 425 11.67 7.90 1.06
CA THR A 425 12.34 9.12 0.61
C THR A 425 12.84 9.06 -0.84
N GLY A 426 13.02 7.85 -1.37
CA GLY A 426 13.51 7.60 -2.72
C GLY A 426 12.58 6.70 -3.53
N ALA A 427 12.60 6.82 -4.86
CA ALA A 427 11.78 6.00 -5.76
C ALA A 427 12.47 5.76 -7.11
N VAL A 428 12.12 4.63 -7.74
CA VAL A 428 12.43 4.30 -9.13
C VAL A 428 11.11 3.99 -9.84
N VAL A 429 10.90 4.58 -11.02
CA VAL A 429 9.78 4.23 -11.90
C VAL A 429 10.34 3.63 -13.17
N ALA A 430 9.99 2.38 -13.43
CA ALA A 430 10.48 1.61 -14.57
C ALA A 430 9.34 1.17 -15.47
N TRP A 431 9.56 1.09 -16.78
CA TRP A 431 8.59 0.61 -17.74
C TRP A 431 9.27 -0.10 -18.91
N GLU A 432 8.60 -1.10 -19.46
CA GLU A 432 9.12 -1.83 -20.61
C GLU A 432 8.93 -1.05 -21.91
N ASN A 433 9.94 -1.09 -22.78
CA ASN A 433 9.93 -0.53 -24.12
C ASN A 433 10.63 -1.48 -25.08
N GLY A 434 9.91 -2.50 -25.55
CA GLY A 434 10.47 -3.55 -26.39
C GLY A 434 11.45 -4.43 -25.60
N SER A 435 12.69 -4.56 -26.08
CA SER A 435 13.77 -5.31 -25.41
C SER A 435 14.55 -4.50 -24.39
N ALA A 436 13.99 -3.39 -23.90
CA ALA A 436 14.64 -2.51 -22.96
C ALA A 436 13.71 -2.17 -21.80
N MET A 437 14.26 -2.20 -20.58
CA MET A 437 13.63 -1.67 -19.38
C MET A 437 14.12 -0.23 -19.20
N THR A 438 13.27 0.75 -19.46
CA THR A 438 13.60 2.16 -19.22
C THR A 438 13.20 2.53 -17.80
N TYR A 439 13.98 3.36 -17.12
CA TYR A 439 13.62 3.82 -15.78
C TYR A 439 14.08 5.25 -15.51
N VAL A 440 13.45 5.89 -14.54
CA VAL A 440 13.91 7.13 -13.89
C VAL A 440 14.01 6.88 -12.40
N GLU A 441 14.90 7.60 -11.74
CA GLU A 441 15.10 7.51 -10.30
C GLU A 441 15.13 8.89 -9.67
N THR A 442 14.82 8.95 -8.38
CA THR A 442 14.89 10.19 -7.61
C THR A 442 16.33 10.48 -7.18
N ASP A 443 16.78 11.72 -7.33
CA ASP A 443 18.03 12.20 -6.75
C ASP A 443 17.85 12.42 -5.23
N PRO A 444 18.63 11.75 -4.35
CA PRO A 444 18.45 11.86 -2.90
C PRO A 444 18.69 13.27 -2.34
N ALA A 445 19.51 14.10 -3.01
CA ALA A 445 19.85 15.43 -2.52
C ALA A 445 18.80 16.49 -2.88
N THR A 446 18.11 16.31 -4.00
CA THR A 446 17.16 17.30 -4.54
C THR A 446 15.72 16.82 -4.60
N GLY A 447 15.49 15.51 -4.49
CA GLY A 447 14.18 14.87 -4.68
C GLY A 447 13.69 14.86 -6.13
N ALA A 448 14.44 15.47 -7.07
CA ALA A 448 14.08 15.57 -8.47
C ALA A 448 14.27 14.25 -9.22
N TRP A 449 13.55 14.07 -10.32
CA TRP A 449 13.75 12.93 -11.21
C TRP A 449 15.03 13.09 -12.04
N SER A 450 15.74 11.97 -12.20
CA SER A 450 16.86 11.84 -13.12
C SER A 450 16.42 11.94 -14.59
N GLU A 451 17.40 12.04 -15.49
CA GLU A 451 17.18 11.64 -16.88
C GLU A 451 16.83 10.14 -16.97
N SER A 452 16.22 9.72 -18.09
CA SER A 452 15.86 8.32 -18.29
C SER A 452 17.09 7.45 -18.54
N PHE A 453 17.18 6.35 -17.81
CA PHE A 453 18.16 5.29 -17.97
C PHE A 453 17.53 4.07 -18.66
N SER A 454 18.35 3.13 -19.13
CA SER A 454 17.86 1.93 -19.80
C SER A 454 18.73 0.71 -19.50
N LEU A 455 18.07 -0.40 -19.16
CA LEU A 455 18.67 -1.73 -19.07
C LEU A 455 18.23 -2.55 -20.29
N GLN A 456 19.18 -3.19 -20.98
CA GLN A 456 18.84 -4.09 -22.09
C GLN A 456 18.38 -5.43 -21.52
N VAL A 457 17.15 -5.81 -21.82
CA VAL A 457 16.54 -7.08 -21.42
C VAL A 457 16.63 -8.04 -22.60
N GLY A 458 17.14 -9.24 -22.36
CA GLY A 458 17.39 -10.23 -23.40
C GLY A 458 18.01 -11.50 -22.82
N ASP A 459 18.84 -12.18 -23.62
CA ASP A 459 19.42 -13.48 -23.24
C ASP A 459 20.33 -13.39 -22.00
N ASP A 460 20.98 -12.25 -21.77
CA ASP A 460 21.92 -12.04 -20.66
C ASP A 460 21.27 -11.45 -19.40
N LEU A 461 20.09 -10.86 -19.52
CA LEU A 461 19.36 -10.21 -18.42
C LEU A 461 17.87 -10.39 -18.64
N SER A 462 17.25 -11.23 -17.81
CA SER A 462 15.80 -11.43 -17.82
C SER A 462 15.05 -10.22 -17.24
N SER A 463 13.78 -10.02 -17.61
CA SER A 463 12.95 -8.96 -17.01
C SER A 463 12.89 -9.06 -15.49
N SER A 464 12.80 -10.28 -14.95
CA SER A 464 12.78 -10.51 -13.50
C SER A 464 14.08 -10.08 -12.81
N GLU A 465 15.23 -10.32 -13.42
CA GLU A 465 16.51 -9.87 -12.88
C GLU A 465 16.64 -8.35 -12.97
N ALA A 466 16.19 -7.74 -14.08
CA ALA A 466 16.15 -6.29 -14.22
C ALA A 466 15.28 -5.64 -13.12
N TYR A 467 14.08 -6.17 -12.85
CA TYR A 467 13.24 -5.68 -11.77
C TYR A 467 13.88 -5.87 -10.38
N SER A 468 14.59 -6.96 -10.14
CA SER A 468 15.34 -7.15 -8.89
C SER A 468 16.42 -6.09 -8.72
N ILE A 469 17.20 -5.82 -9.78
CA ILE A 469 18.25 -4.78 -9.77
C ILE A 469 17.64 -3.40 -9.48
N LEU A 470 16.50 -3.08 -10.10
CA LEU A 470 15.83 -1.79 -9.91
C LEU A 470 15.21 -1.64 -8.52
N ARG A 471 14.69 -2.72 -7.92
CA ARG A 471 14.26 -2.74 -6.53
C ARG A 471 15.43 -2.49 -5.58
N ASP A 472 16.57 -3.15 -5.78
CA ASP A 472 17.77 -2.93 -4.98
C ASP A 472 18.33 -1.50 -5.19
N ARG A 473 18.20 -0.97 -6.41
CA ARG A 473 18.54 0.42 -6.69
C ARG A 473 17.65 1.38 -5.89
N ALA A 474 16.34 1.20 -5.89
CA ALA A 474 15.42 2.02 -5.10
C ALA A 474 15.76 2.01 -3.60
N ARG A 475 16.15 0.85 -3.06
CA ARG A 475 16.63 0.70 -1.68
C ARG A 475 17.93 1.46 -1.38
N SER A 476 18.72 1.79 -2.39
CA SER A 476 19.96 2.57 -2.24
C SER A 476 19.76 4.09 -2.33
N LEU A 477 18.54 4.58 -2.57
CA LEU A 477 18.22 6.00 -2.75
C LEU A 477 17.82 6.70 -1.44
N GLU A 478 18.31 6.20 -0.31
CA GLU A 478 18.12 6.78 1.02
C GLU A 478 19.00 8.01 1.24
#